data_AF-A0A6G1IYQ3-F1
#
_entry.id   AF-A0A6G1IYQ3-F1
#
_cell.length_a   1.000
_cell.length_b   1.000
_cell.length_c   1.000
_cell.angle_alpha   90.00
_cell.angle_beta   90.00
_cell.angle_gamma   90.00
#
_symmetry.space_group_name_H-M   'P 1'
#
loop_
_entity.id
_entity.type
_entity.pdbx_description
1 polymer ?
#
loop_
_entity_poly.entity_id
_entity_poly.type
_entity_poly.pdbx_seq_one_letter_code
_entity_poly.pdbx_strand_id
1 'polypeptide(L)'
;MDPHHSARTLLPFALVLTLLPLLATAQGETGGSRLDSGQCPPNTEATLVYSPFKPYFTWYHGDRQKCWVVADCLFEAAGESRKQQFAATALVMGLIPLTLKDIAWPERRLIYVTKRLNWVVEVLVLALGLVPLETGRRSETRGRSRENNMIAKKAWALSRGAIIGVIAVMWLGLVAAYAGLTFMEVYSKRSALGCPFPLFVPVWYVIALIPASIHAVFASLRRRRHNKRLERLQHVDPCAPVAKNGFRVPVPTEEDLERKRKIISAVQGADEDWPVQMAWGVYYIAGTLVFTSVMAVTVVELVCWVGLGFAVTGCSKVLAFFLCLVFERTGEGDCGDED
;
A
#
# COMPACT_ATOMS: atom_id res chain seq x y z
N MET A 1 2.94 -42.47 -8.14
CA MET A 1 2.67 -41.50 -7.06
C MET A 1 4.03 -41.04 -6.56
N ASP A 2 4.46 -39.86 -6.99
CA ASP A 2 5.83 -39.38 -6.77
C ASP A 2 6.01 -38.82 -5.34
N PRO A 3 6.96 -39.35 -4.56
CA PRO A 3 7.18 -38.94 -3.16
C PRO A 3 7.87 -37.56 -3.03
N HIS A 4 8.28 -36.93 -4.14
CA HIS A 4 9.03 -35.67 -4.12
C HIS A 4 8.17 -34.39 -4.04
N HIS A 5 6.83 -34.49 -4.17
CA HIS A 5 5.97 -33.30 -4.09
C HIS A 5 5.52 -32.92 -2.67
N SER A 6 5.57 -33.83 -1.68
CA SER A 6 5.12 -33.54 -0.31
C SER A 6 6.13 -32.73 0.53
N ALA A 7 7.43 -32.78 0.20
CA ALA A 7 8.44 -32.14 1.04
C ALA A 7 8.51 -30.60 0.89
N ARG A 8 8.01 -30.04 -0.23
CA ARG A 8 8.10 -28.58 -0.49
C ARG A 8 6.96 -27.76 0.14
N THR A 9 5.86 -28.39 0.53
CA THR A 9 4.71 -27.73 1.19
C THR A 9 4.77 -27.80 2.72
N LEU A 10 5.57 -28.71 3.29
CA LEU A 10 5.70 -28.87 4.75
C LEU A 10 6.59 -27.80 5.40
N LEU A 11 7.60 -27.30 4.69
CA LEU A 11 8.52 -26.29 5.23
C LEU A 11 7.85 -24.95 5.62
N PRO A 12 6.97 -24.34 4.80
CA PRO A 12 6.28 -23.11 5.20
C PRO A 12 5.27 -23.36 6.34
N PHE A 13 4.63 -24.53 6.38
CA PHE A 13 3.71 -24.89 7.47
C PHE A 13 4.45 -25.08 8.81
N ALA A 14 5.60 -25.74 8.79
CA ALA A 14 6.43 -25.92 9.98
C ALA A 14 7.00 -24.60 10.52
N LEU A 15 7.30 -23.64 9.64
CA LEU A 15 7.79 -22.32 10.03
C LEU A 15 6.67 -21.46 10.66
N VAL A 16 5.44 -21.57 10.16
CA VAL A 16 4.26 -20.92 10.76
C VAL A 16 3.90 -21.56 12.13
N LEU A 17 3.96 -22.89 12.24
CA LEU A 17 3.67 -23.61 13.49
C LEU A 17 4.72 -23.41 14.58
N THR A 18 5.96 -23.06 14.24
CA THR A 18 7.02 -22.77 15.22
C THR A 18 7.03 -21.30 15.66
N LEU A 19 6.49 -20.38 14.85
CA LEU A 19 6.34 -18.96 15.22
C LEU A 19 5.12 -18.68 16.12
N LEU A 20 4.05 -19.47 16.01
CA LEU A 20 2.82 -19.34 16.81
C LEU A 20 3.05 -19.46 18.34
N PRO A 21 3.83 -20.43 18.85
CA PRO A 21 4.15 -20.52 20.27
C PRO A 21 5.04 -19.37 20.78
N LEU A 22 5.94 -18.87 19.94
CA LEU A 22 6.81 -17.72 20.24
C LEU A 22 6.03 -16.41 20.37
N LEU A 23 4.91 -16.27 19.65
CA LEU A 23 3.98 -15.16 19.81
C LEU A 23 3.10 -15.30 21.07
N ALA A 24 2.78 -16.53 21.48
CA ALA A 24 2.01 -16.80 22.69
C ALA A 24 2.83 -16.61 23.98
N THR A 25 4.14 -16.88 23.96
CA THR A 25 5.01 -16.70 25.14
C THR A 25 5.55 -15.27 25.32
N ALA A 26 5.34 -14.39 24.35
CA ALA A 26 5.70 -12.97 24.44
C ALA A 26 4.69 -12.13 25.26
N GLN A 27 3.62 -12.73 25.79
CA GLN A 27 2.69 -12.08 26.72
C GLN A 27 3.30 -12.01 28.14
N GLY A 28 4.22 -11.07 28.36
CA GLY A 28 4.66 -10.73 29.71
C GLY A 28 3.50 -10.11 30.50
N GLU A 29 3.25 -10.60 31.73
CA GLU A 29 2.31 -10.09 32.75
C GLU A 29 1.18 -9.17 32.25
N THR A 30 0.40 -9.60 31.25
CA THR A 30 -0.85 -8.93 30.87
C THR A 30 -1.93 -9.36 31.86
N GLY A 31 -1.89 -8.82 33.07
CA GLY A 31 -2.83 -9.12 34.14
C GLY A 31 -3.67 -7.89 34.49
N GLY A 32 -4.98 -8.07 34.58
CA GLY A 32 -5.86 -7.08 35.21
C GLY A 32 -5.44 -6.84 36.67
N SER A 33 -5.78 -5.66 37.20
CA SER A 33 -5.45 -5.14 38.54
C SER A 33 -4.16 -4.29 38.61
N ARG A 34 -3.77 -3.62 37.53
CA ARG A 34 -2.63 -2.69 37.55
C ARG A 34 -2.92 -1.40 38.31
N LEU A 35 -4.17 -0.96 38.31
CA LEU A 35 -4.65 0.12 39.17
C LEU A 35 -4.49 -0.24 40.66
N ASP A 36 -4.93 -1.43 41.05
CA ASP A 36 -4.91 -1.87 42.46
C ASP A 36 -3.49 -2.14 42.98
N SER A 37 -2.57 -2.53 42.09
CA SER A 37 -1.16 -2.75 42.42
C SER A 37 -0.32 -1.47 42.48
N GLY A 38 -0.93 -0.30 42.26
CA GLY A 38 -0.24 0.99 42.32
C GLY A 38 0.78 1.21 41.21
N GLN A 39 0.70 0.42 40.13
CA GLN A 39 1.61 0.53 38.99
C GLN A 39 1.25 1.70 38.07
N CYS A 40 0.01 2.20 38.15
CA CYS A 40 -0.53 3.29 37.34
C CYS A 40 -0.20 4.69 37.92
N PRO A 41 -0.17 5.74 37.09
CA PRO A 41 0.05 7.10 37.57
C PRO A 41 -1.06 7.56 38.53
N PRO A 42 -0.81 8.51 39.44
CA PRO A 42 -1.88 9.09 40.24
C PRO A 42 -2.89 9.83 39.35
N ASN A 43 -4.18 9.73 39.67
CA ASN A 43 -5.27 10.35 38.90
C ASN A 43 -5.34 9.93 37.41
N THR A 44 -5.14 8.63 37.13
CA THR A 44 -5.21 8.05 35.78
C THR A 44 -6.50 8.43 35.04
N GLU A 45 -7.65 8.40 35.71
CA GLU A 45 -8.95 8.71 35.11
C GLU A 45 -9.01 10.12 34.51
N ALA A 46 -8.53 11.13 35.25
CA ALA A 46 -8.57 12.52 34.80
C ALA A 46 -7.42 12.85 33.84
N THR A 47 -6.22 12.33 34.11
CA THR A 47 -5.01 12.77 33.42
C THR A 47 -4.63 11.91 32.22
N LEU A 48 -4.90 10.60 32.27
CA LEU A 48 -4.52 9.65 31.23
C LEU A 48 -5.65 9.43 30.24
N VAL A 49 -6.90 9.33 30.70
CA VAL A 49 -8.01 9.00 29.78
C VAL A 49 -8.36 10.17 28.85
N TYR A 50 -8.33 11.42 29.35
CA TYR A 50 -8.80 12.61 28.61
C TYR A 50 -7.69 13.49 28.01
N SER A 51 -6.42 13.06 28.04
CA SER A 51 -5.31 13.87 27.51
C SER A 51 -4.99 13.55 26.05
N PRO A 52 -5.34 14.41 25.07
CA PRO A 52 -4.87 14.22 23.70
C PRO A 52 -3.38 14.60 23.61
N PHE A 53 -2.62 13.96 22.73
CA PHE A 53 -1.22 14.32 22.41
C PHE A 53 -0.26 14.36 23.61
N LYS A 54 -0.57 13.62 24.68
CA LYS A 54 0.37 13.43 25.80
C LYS A 54 1.11 12.12 25.64
N PRO A 55 2.43 12.15 25.40
CA PRO A 55 3.20 10.93 25.22
C PRO A 55 3.38 10.20 26.55
N TYR A 56 3.50 8.87 26.50
CA TYR A 56 3.62 8.03 27.72
C TYR A 56 4.78 8.46 28.64
N PHE A 57 5.86 9.00 28.05
CA PHE A 57 7.05 9.42 28.78
C PHE A 57 6.84 10.68 29.63
N THR A 58 5.65 11.28 29.60
CA THR A 58 5.22 12.30 30.57
C THR A 58 4.91 11.71 31.93
N TRP A 59 4.54 10.44 32.00
CA TRP A 59 4.23 9.74 33.26
C TRP A 59 5.33 8.76 33.70
N TYR A 60 6.09 8.21 32.75
CA TYR A 60 7.18 7.27 33.05
C TYR A 60 8.46 7.65 32.29
N HIS A 61 9.52 7.99 33.01
CA HIS A 61 10.81 8.30 32.43
C HIS A 61 11.72 7.07 32.37
N GLY A 62 12.53 6.96 31.31
CA GLY A 62 13.68 6.04 31.27
C GLY A 62 13.42 4.60 30.82
N ASP A 63 12.17 4.11 30.77
CA ASP A 63 11.85 2.75 30.35
C ASP A 63 10.85 2.71 29.17
N ARG A 64 11.24 2.04 28.08
CA ARG A 64 10.44 1.88 26.85
C ARG A 64 9.29 0.89 27.03
N GLN A 65 9.42 -0.07 27.95
CA GLN A 65 8.39 -1.09 28.20
C GLN A 65 7.22 -0.54 29.03
N LYS A 66 7.42 0.54 29.79
CA LYS A 66 6.35 1.22 30.55
C LYS A 66 5.24 1.81 29.67
N CYS A 67 5.47 1.92 28.38
CA CYS A 67 4.44 2.28 27.41
C CYS A 67 3.27 1.27 27.40
N TRP A 68 3.54 -0.03 27.60
CA TRP A 68 2.49 -1.06 27.72
C TRP A 68 1.73 -0.91 29.04
N VAL A 69 2.44 -0.58 30.12
CA VAL A 69 1.81 -0.25 31.42
C VAL A 69 0.84 0.92 31.29
N VAL A 70 1.23 1.96 30.56
CA VAL A 70 0.35 3.10 30.29
C VAL A 70 -0.89 2.70 29.49
N ALA A 71 -0.75 1.83 28.48
CA ALA A 71 -1.88 1.33 27.72
C ALA A 71 -2.85 0.54 28.62
N ASP A 72 -2.34 -0.38 29.43
CA ASP A 72 -3.16 -1.19 30.35
C ASP A 72 -3.87 -0.30 31.38
N CYS A 73 -3.15 0.62 32.02
CA CYS A 73 -3.71 1.59 32.97
C CYS A 73 -4.79 2.47 32.33
N LEU A 74 -4.63 2.86 31.06
CA LEU A 74 -5.62 3.63 30.33
C LEU A 74 -6.90 2.82 30.09
N PHE A 75 -6.79 1.54 29.73
CA PHE A 75 -7.96 0.69 29.53
C PHE A 75 -8.65 0.35 30.85
N GLU A 76 -7.90 0.06 31.91
CA GLU A 76 -8.49 -0.21 33.23
C GLU A 76 -9.23 1.01 33.78
N ALA A 77 -8.64 2.21 33.68
CA ALA A 77 -9.22 3.46 34.20
C ALA A 77 -10.34 4.04 33.31
N ALA A 78 -10.50 3.56 32.08
CA ALA A 78 -11.56 4.03 31.20
C ALA A 78 -12.93 3.47 31.63
N GLY A 79 -13.93 4.34 31.73
CA GLY A 79 -15.33 3.91 31.84
C GLY A 79 -15.78 3.08 30.64
N GLU A 80 -16.84 2.29 30.81
CA GLU A 80 -17.30 1.32 29.80
C GLU A 80 -17.62 1.96 28.45
N SER A 81 -18.29 3.12 28.45
CA SER A 81 -18.59 3.89 27.23
C SER A 81 -17.33 4.28 26.46
N ARG A 82 -16.22 4.53 27.16
CA ARG A 82 -14.96 4.90 26.54
C ARG A 82 -14.16 3.71 26.04
N LYS A 83 -14.21 2.57 26.73
CA LYS A 83 -13.68 1.30 26.21
C LYS A 83 -14.29 0.97 24.85
N GLN A 84 -15.61 1.16 24.73
CA GLN A 84 -16.32 1.01 23.45
C GLN A 84 -15.85 2.02 22.39
N GLN A 85 -15.61 3.29 22.77
CA GLN A 85 -15.05 4.29 21.85
C GLN A 85 -13.64 3.91 21.35
N PHE A 86 -12.78 3.40 22.21
CA PHE A 86 -11.44 2.93 21.83
C PHE A 86 -11.50 1.74 20.88
N ALA A 87 -12.39 0.77 21.16
CA ALA A 87 -12.62 -0.36 20.25
C ALA A 87 -13.13 0.12 18.88
N ALA A 88 -14.09 1.04 18.83
CA ALA A 88 -14.58 1.63 17.59
C ALA A 88 -13.47 2.41 16.85
N THR A 89 -12.62 3.14 17.57
CA THR A 89 -11.51 3.90 16.99
C THR A 89 -10.47 2.98 16.37
N ALA A 90 -10.14 1.86 17.02
CA ALA A 90 -9.24 0.86 16.46
C ALA A 90 -9.80 0.28 15.13
N LEU A 91 -11.10 0.03 15.05
CA LEU A 91 -11.76 -0.40 13.81
C LEU A 91 -11.63 0.66 12.71
N VAL A 92 -11.92 1.93 13.02
CA VAL A 92 -11.78 3.03 12.05
C VAL A 92 -10.32 3.14 11.58
N MET A 93 -9.35 3.12 12.50
CA MET A 93 -7.93 3.17 12.18
C MET A 93 -7.53 2.02 11.25
N GLY A 94 -7.97 0.79 11.54
CA GLY A 94 -7.71 -0.38 10.67
C GLY A 94 -8.33 -0.26 9.27
N LEU A 95 -9.45 0.46 9.13
CA LEU A 95 -10.09 0.72 7.84
C LEU A 95 -9.41 1.83 7.04
N ILE A 96 -8.66 2.76 7.67
CA ILE A 96 -7.93 3.83 6.96
C ILE A 96 -7.03 3.28 5.84
N PRO A 97 -6.07 2.37 6.09
CA PRO A 97 -5.18 1.90 5.04
C PRO A 97 -5.92 1.15 3.93
N LEU A 98 -7.01 0.45 4.25
CA LEU A 98 -7.85 -0.23 3.26
C LEU A 98 -8.60 0.80 2.40
N THR A 99 -9.38 1.67 3.03
CA THR A 99 -10.23 2.65 2.35
C THR A 99 -9.43 3.69 1.57
N LEU A 100 -8.37 4.25 2.16
CA LEU A 100 -7.59 5.31 1.52
C LEU A 100 -6.72 4.77 0.38
N LYS A 101 -6.02 3.65 0.59
CA LYS A 101 -5.23 3.02 -0.49
C LYS A 101 -6.14 2.60 -1.64
N ASP A 102 -7.39 2.25 -1.31
CA ASP A 102 -8.40 1.84 -2.27
C ASP A 102 -9.24 2.96 -2.89
N ILE A 103 -8.94 4.23 -2.58
CA ILE A 103 -9.45 5.36 -3.36
C ILE A 103 -9.00 5.15 -4.82
N ALA A 104 -10.00 4.91 -5.68
CA ALA A 104 -9.85 4.52 -7.08
C ALA A 104 -9.46 5.69 -7.99
N TRP A 105 -8.73 6.69 -7.47
CA TRP A 105 -8.23 7.83 -8.22
C TRP A 105 -6.74 7.67 -8.51
N PRO A 106 -6.30 7.84 -9.78
CA PRO A 106 -7.10 7.97 -11.01
C PRO A 106 -7.89 6.68 -11.28
N GLU A 107 -8.90 6.73 -12.16
CA GLU A 107 -9.86 5.64 -12.40
C GLU A 107 -9.18 4.24 -12.42
N ARG A 108 -9.58 3.36 -11.50
CA ARG A 108 -9.02 2.01 -11.29
C ARG A 108 -7.52 1.94 -10.99
N ARG A 109 -6.91 3.06 -10.59
CA ARG A 109 -5.47 3.25 -10.31
C ARG A 109 -4.58 3.03 -11.53
N LEU A 110 -5.16 3.02 -12.72
CA LEU A 110 -4.45 2.77 -13.97
C LEU A 110 -3.89 4.09 -14.51
N ILE A 111 -2.64 4.05 -14.97
CA ILE A 111 -2.04 5.16 -15.69
C ILE A 111 -1.43 4.65 -17.00
N TYR A 112 -1.87 5.24 -18.10
CA TYR A 112 -1.35 4.88 -19.41
C TYR A 112 -0.01 5.57 -19.66
N VAL A 113 0.96 4.80 -20.14
CA VAL A 113 2.32 5.27 -20.46
C VAL A 113 2.69 4.75 -21.83
N THR A 114 3.32 5.59 -22.67
CA THR A 114 3.70 5.27 -24.04
C THR A 114 4.82 4.24 -24.07
N LYS A 115 5.82 4.39 -23.20
CA LYS A 115 6.98 3.49 -23.12
C LYS A 115 7.13 2.88 -21.74
N ARG A 116 7.86 1.77 -21.70
CA ARG A 116 8.21 1.10 -20.45
C ARG A 116 9.01 2.04 -19.55
N LEU A 117 8.60 2.14 -18.28
CA LEU A 117 9.37 2.86 -17.28
C LEU A 117 10.60 2.06 -16.85
N ASN A 118 11.62 2.77 -16.38
CA ASN A 118 12.73 2.13 -15.69
C ASN A 118 12.20 1.31 -14.51
N TRP A 119 12.78 0.13 -14.28
CA TRP A 119 12.31 -0.81 -13.25
C TRP A 119 12.16 -0.17 -11.86
N VAL A 120 13.10 0.70 -11.47
CA VAL A 120 13.04 1.44 -10.19
C VAL A 120 11.80 2.34 -10.12
N VAL A 121 11.50 3.06 -11.20
CA VAL A 121 10.33 3.96 -11.26
C VAL A 121 9.05 3.15 -11.28
N GLU A 122 9.02 2.03 -11.99
CA GLU A 122 7.88 1.11 -11.99
C GLU A 122 7.57 0.61 -10.57
N VAL A 123 8.60 0.20 -9.81
CA VAL A 123 8.44 -0.22 -8.40
C VAL A 123 7.92 0.94 -7.53
N LEU A 124 8.46 2.14 -7.69
CA LEU A 124 8.02 3.31 -6.93
C LEU A 124 6.55 3.65 -7.22
N VAL A 125 6.16 3.69 -8.50
CA VAL A 125 4.78 3.97 -8.93
C VAL A 125 3.82 2.92 -8.38
N LEU A 126 4.20 1.63 -8.40
CA LEU A 126 3.43 0.54 -7.81
C LEU A 126 3.29 0.68 -6.28
N ALA A 127 4.38 1.04 -5.59
CA ALA A 127 4.36 1.23 -4.14
C ALA A 127 3.47 2.41 -3.72
N LEU A 128 3.52 3.50 -4.49
CA LEU A 128 2.65 4.68 -4.34
C LEU A 128 1.18 4.40 -4.74
N GLY A 129 0.89 3.21 -5.27
CA GLY A 129 -0.46 2.69 -5.47
C GLY A 129 -1.06 2.96 -6.85
N LEU A 130 -0.24 3.22 -7.88
CA LEU A 130 -0.67 3.27 -9.28
C LEU A 130 -0.10 2.08 -10.06
N VAL A 131 -0.80 1.68 -11.13
CA VAL A 131 -0.37 0.61 -12.03
C VAL A 131 -0.13 1.21 -13.43
N PRO A 132 1.13 1.27 -13.90
CA PRO A 132 1.42 1.75 -15.24
C PRO A 132 1.03 0.70 -16.29
N LEU A 133 0.32 1.13 -17.33
CA LEU A 133 -0.08 0.31 -18.47
C LEU A 133 0.54 0.86 -19.75
N GLU A 134 1.27 0.00 -20.45
CA GLU A 134 1.93 0.32 -21.71
C GLU A 134 0.90 0.31 -22.86
N THR A 135 0.82 1.41 -23.62
CA THR A 135 -0.03 1.47 -24.85
C THR A 135 0.80 1.40 -26.13
N GLY A 136 2.10 1.69 -26.09
CA GLY A 136 3.00 1.65 -27.26
C GLY A 136 2.85 2.83 -28.23
N ARG A 137 1.66 3.44 -28.34
CA ARG A 137 1.41 4.65 -29.16
C ARG A 137 1.01 5.86 -28.31
N ARG A 138 1.59 7.02 -28.63
CA ARG A 138 1.39 8.29 -27.90
C ARG A 138 0.00 8.89 -28.06
N SER A 139 -0.55 8.84 -29.28
CA SER A 139 -1.91 9.30 -29.57
C SER A 139 -2.95 8.53 -28.74
N GLU A 140 -2.77 7.21 -28.65
CA GLU A 140 -3.60 6.34 -27.82
C GLU A 140 -3.40 6.58 -26.32
N THR A 141 -2.15 6.73 -25.84
CA THR A 141 -1.88 7.08 -24.42
C THR A 141 -2.61 8.37 -24.05
N ARG A 142 -2.49 9.40 -24.89
CA ARG A 142 -3.05 10.73 -24.66
C ARG A 142 -4.58 10.71 -24.75
N GLY A 143 -5.16 9.96 -25.69
CA GLY A 143 -6.60 9.74 -25.80
C GLY A 143 -7.16 9.08 -24.55
N ARG A 144 -6.70 7.87 -24.21
CA ARG A 144 -7.16 7.11 -23.04
C ARG A 144 -6.91 7.84 -21.72
N SER A 145 -5.82 8.59 -21.60
CA SER A 145 -5.52 9.39 -20.40
C SER A 145 -6.45 10.61 -20.24
N ARG A 146 -6.91 11.20 -21.35
CA ARG A 146 -7.77 12.39 -21.35
C ARG A 146 -9.25 12.08 -21.24
N GLU A 147 -9.70 10.93 -21.73
CA GLU A 147 -11.12 10.57 -21.81
C GLU A 147 -11.86 10.72 -20.48
N ASN A 148 -11.21 10.40 -19.35
CA ASN A 148 -11.91 10.30 -18.06
C ASN A 148 -11.32 11.18 -16.93
N ASN A 149 -10.35 12.06 -17.20
CA ASN A 149 -9.69 12.81 -16.11
C ASN A 149 -9.30 14.25 -16.48
N MET A 150 -9.96 15.23 -15.84
CA MET A 150 -9.64 16.67 -15.98
C MET A 150 -8.22 17.01 -15.54
N ILE A 151 -7.70 16.35 -14.50
CA ILE A 151 -6.34 16.56 -14.00
C ILE A 151 -5.34 16.07 -15.04
N ALA A 152 -5.59 14.92 -15.67
CA ALA A 152 -4.76 14.44 -16.76
C ALA A 152 -4.78 15.41 -17.96
N LYS A 153 -5.96 15.91 -18.35
CA LYS A 153 -6.08 16.89 -19.44
C LYS A 153 -5.23 18.15 -19.20
N LYS A 154 -5.21 18.66 -17.97
CA LYS A 154 -4.36 19.79 -17.58
C LYS A 154 -2.88 19.41 -17.51
N ALA A 155 -2.56 18.26 -16.92
CA ALA A 155 -1.18 17.82 -16.74
C ALA A 155 -0.44 17.61 -18.07
N TRP A 156 -1.12 17.11 -19.10
CA TRP A 156 -0.56 16.97 -20.45
C TRP A 156 -0.26 18.31 -21.15
N ALA A 157 -0.84 19.41 -20.68
CA ALA A 157 -0.56 20.76 -21.18
C ALA A 157 0.58 21.47 -20.42
N LEU A 158 1.08 20.89 -19.32
CA LEU A 158 2.17 21.48 -18.55
C LEU A 158 3.51 21.27 -19.25
N SER A 159 4.40 22.25 -19.08
CA SER A 159 5.81 22.11 -19.48
C SER A 159 6.53 21.13 -18.57
N ARG A 160 7.61 20.51 -19.07
CA ARG A 160 8.43 19.56 -18.28
C ARG A 160 8.96 20.18 -16.97
N GLY A 161 9.34 21.47 -17.00
CA GLY A 161 9.77 22.20 -15.81
C GLY A 161 8.67 22.32 -14.75
N ALA A 162 7.43 22.59 -15.18
CA ALA A 162 6.28 22.64 -14.27
C ALA A 162 5.99 21.25 -13.68
N ILE A 163 6.09 20.18 -14.47
CA ILE A 163 5.93 18.80 -13.98
C ILE A 163 6.98 18.47 -12.91
N ILE A 164 8.25 18.79 -13.15
CA ILE A 164 9.33 18.60 -12.17
C ILE A 164 9.04 19.41 -10.88
N GLY A 165 8.57 20.65 -11.03
CA GLY A 165 8.15 21.48 -9.90
C GLY A 165 7.04 20.83 -9.06
N VAL A 166 6.00 20.29 -9.72
CA VAL A 166 4.92 19.58 -9.03
C VAL A 166 5.43 18.33 -8.31
N ILE A 167 6.32 17.56 -8.94
CA ILE A 167 6.96 16.40 -8.29
C ILE A 167 7.70 16.81 -7.02
N ALA A 168 8.50 17.87 -7.08
CA ALA A 168 9.24 18.37 -5.92
C ALA A 168 8.28 18.79 -4.79
N VAL A 169 7.19 19.50 -5.11
CA VAL A 169 6.18 19.91 -4.12
C VAL A 169 5.45 18.70 -3.53
N MET A 170 5.06 17.72 -4.35
CA MET A 170 4.40 16.50 -3.85
C MET A 170 5.34 15.63 -3.01
N TRP A 171 6.61 15.57 -3.37
CA TRP A 171 7.63 14.87 -2.59
C TRP A 171 7.83 15.54 -1.22
N LEU A 172 7.95 16.87 -1.17
CA LEU A 172 8.03 17.62 0.08
C LEU A 172 6.76 17.43 0.93
N GLY A 173 5.59 17.48 0.30
CA GLY A 173 4.30 17.21 0.97
C GLY A 173 4.24 15.80 1.55
N LEU A 174 4.74 14.79 0.82
CA LEU A 174 4.81 13.41 1.29
C LEU A 174 5.77 13.26 2.48
N VAL A 175 6.96 13.87 2.42
CA VAL A 175 7.93 13.87 3.54
C VAL A 175 7.33 14.57 4.77
N ALA A 176 6.68 15.72 4.59
CA ALA A 176 6.00 16.43 5.66
C ALA A 176 4.87 15.58 6.28
N ALA A 177 4.10 14.87 5.46
CA ALA A 177 3.05 13.98 5.93
C ALA A 177 3.62 12.77 6.70
N TYR A 178 4.74 12.17 6.27
CA TYR A 178 5.44 11.13 7.03
C TYR A 178 6.01 11.64 8.35
N ALA A 179 6.56 12.85 8.38
CA ALA A 179 6.99 13.49 9.61
C ALA A 179 5.79 13.74 10.55
N GLY A 180 4.64 14.13 10.00
CA GLY A 180 3.38 14.23 10.74
C GLY A 180 2.94 12.90 11.35
N LEU A 181 2.95 11.80 10.58
CA LEU A 181 2.64 10.46 11.08
C LEU A 181 3.60 10.03 12.20
N THR A 182 4.90 10.32 12.03
CA THR A 182 5.93 10.08 13.05
C THR A 182 5.63 10.85 14.33
N PHE A 183 5.31 12.14 14.21
CA PHE A 183 4.95 12.98 15.34
C PHE A 183 3.70 12.44 16.05
N MET A 184 2.66 12.08 15.28
CA MET A 184 1.45 11.46 15.83
C MET A 184 1.76 10.16 16.56
N GLU A 185 2.62 9.31 16.03
CA GLU A 185 2.97 8.04 16.68
C GLU A 185 3.79 8.23 17.98
N VAL A 186 4.65 9.25 18.02
CA VAL A 186 5.47 9.59 19.19
C VAL A 186 4.63 10.27 20.27
N TYR A 187 3.76 11.21 19.89
CA TYR A 187 3.06 12.12 20.81
C TYR A 187 1.62 11.73 21.10
N SER A 188 0.96 10.94 20.25
CA SER A 188 -0.29 10.28 20.64
C SER A 188 0.03 9.17 21.64
N LYS A 189 -0.97 8.78 22.45
CA LYS A 189 -0.84 7.61 23.34
C LYS A 189 -0.60 6.40 22.45
N ARG A 190 0.68 6.01 22.40
CA ARG A 190 1.27 5.23 21.32
C ARG A 190 0.43 4.03 20.90
N SER A 191 0.62 3.61 19.65
CA SER A 191 0.29 2.24 19.27
C SER A 191 0.95 1.24 20.23
N ALA A 192 0.27 0.15 20.56
CA ALA A 192 0.85 -0.94 21.35
C ALA A 192 2.15 -1.49 20.71
N LEU A 193 2.23 -1.46 19.36
CA LEU A 193 3.43 -1.79 18.59
C LEU A 193 4.46 -0.64 18.56
N GLY A 194 4.02 0.60 18.75
CA GLY A 194 4.86 1.80 18.81
C GLY A 194 5.67 1.95 20.12
N CYS A 195 5.38 1.14 21.13
CA CYS A 195 6.12 1.11 22.38
C CYS A 195 7.62 0.74 22.20
N PRO A 196 7.97 -0.38 21.54
CA PRO A 196 9.37 -0.68 21.20
C PRO A 196 9.93 0.21 20.08
N PHE A 197 9.11 0.60 19.10
CA PHE A 197 9.55 1.30 17.90
C PHE A 197 8.54 2.38 17.43
N PRO A 198 8.77 3.68 17.70
CA PRO A 198 7.78 4.75 17.51
C PRO A 198 7.67 5.28 16.07
N LEU A 199 8.01 4.44 15.09
CA LEU A 199 8.00 4.77 13.66
C LEU A 199 7.36 3.64 12.85
N PHE A 200 6.52 2.82 13.48
CA PHE A 200 5.98 1.62 12.89
C PHE A 200 5.03 1.95 11.71
N VAL A 201 4.19 2.98 11.85
CA VAL A 201 3.28 3.42 10.80
C VAL A 201 4.02 3.98 9.57
N PRO A 202 4.95 4.95 9.68
CA PRO A 202 5.67 5.44 8.51
C PRO A 202 6.55 4.36 7.87
N VAL A 203 7.18 3.47 8.66
CA VAL A 203 7.93 2.33 8.13
C VAL A 203 7.03 1.35 7.39
N TRP A 204 5.79 1.17 7.83
CA TRP A 204 4.82 0.32 7.13
C TRP A 204 4.60 0.75 5.68
N TYR A 205 4.50 2.06 5.42
CA TYR A 205 4.40 2.54 4.05
C TYR A 205 5.66 2.29 3.21
N VAL A 206 6.85 2.31 3.83
CA VAL A 206 8.11 1.94 3.15
C VAL A 206 8.14 0.45 2.81
N ILE A 207 7.60 -0.40 3.69
CA ILE A 207 7.47 -1.85 3.46
C ILE A 207 6.64 -2.16 2.20
N ALA A 208 5.77 -1.25 1.74
CA ALA A 208 5.03 -1.39 0.49
C ALA A 208 5.92 -1.57 -0.76
N LEU A 209 7.20 -1.18 -0.68
CA LEU A 209 8.19 -1.43 -1.73
C LEU A 209 8.41 -2.93 -1.98
N ILE A 210 8.23 -3.78 -0.97
CA ILE A 210 8.39 -5.24 -1.10
C ILE A 210 7.35 -5.85 -2.05
N PRO A 211 6.03 -5.76 -1.77
CA PRO A 211 5.02 -6.30 -2.69
C PRO A 211 5.06 -5.61 -4.06
N ALA A 212 5.43 -4.32 -4.13
CA ALA A 212 5.64 -3.61 -5.39
C ALA A 212 6.81 -4.19 -6.21
N SER A 213 7.92 -4.54 -5.55
CA SER A 213 9.08 -5.17 -6.19
C SER A 213 8.72 -6.56 -6.72
N ILE A 214 8.02 -7.37 -5.92
CA ILE A 214 7.53 -8.69 -6.35
C ILE A 214 6.62 -8.53 -7.56
N HIS A 215 5.66 -7.59 -7.52
CA HIS A 215 4.79 -7.29 -8.64
C HIS A 215 5.59 -6.93 -9.90
N ALA A 216 6.52 -5.96 -9.82
CA ALA A 216 7.34 -5.55 -10.96
C ALA A 216 8.16 -6.70 -11.56
N VAL A 217 8.73 -7.58 -10.71
CA VAL A 217 9.48 -8.76 -11.15
C VAL A 217 8.57 -9.73 -11.90
N PHE A 218 7.41 -10.08 -11.34
CA PHE A 218 6.45 -10.99 -11.99
C PHE A 218 5.88 -10.40 -13.29
N ALA A 219 5.57 -9.10 -13.31
CA ALA A 219 5.19 -8.39 -14.52
C ALA A 219 6.30 -8.43 -15.58
N SER A 220 7.56 -8.27 -15.20
CA SER A 220 8.70 -8.40 -16.13
C SER A 220 8.88 -9.84 -16.62
N LEU A 221 8.68 -10.85 -15.79
CA LEU A 221 8.76 -12.26 -16.19
C LEU A 221 7.63 -12.63 -17.16
N ARG A 222 6.40 -12.17 -16.90
CA ARG A 222 5.25 -12.36 -17.79
C ARG A 222 5.50 -11.76 -19.16
N ARG A 223 5.97 -10.51 -19.21
CA ARG A 223 6.36 -9.83 -20.46
C ARG A 223 7.43 -10.62 -21.23
N ARG A 224 8.49 -11.07 -20.56
CA ARG A 224 9.53 -11.92 -21.19
C ARG A 224 8.96 -13.22 -21.77
N ARG A 225 8.04 -13.87 -21.07
CA ARG A 225 7.37 -15.09 -21.57
C ARG A 225 6.47 -14.80 -22.76
N HIS A 226 5.77 -13.67 -22.76
CA HIS A 226 4.90 -13.26 -23.86
C HIS A 226 5.71 -12.93 -25.12
N ASN A 227 6.79 -12.15 -25.01
CA ASN A 227 7.67 -11.84 -26.14
C ASN A 227 8.28 -13.11 -26.75
N LYS A 228 8.78 -14.04 -25.93
CA LYS A 228 9.28 -15.35 -26.41
C LYS A 228 8.20 -16.18 -27.12
N ARG A 229 6.93 -16.06 -26.73
CA ARG A 229 5.82 -16.74 -27.42
C ARG A 229 5.53 -16.08 -28.77
N LEU A 230 5.54 -14.75 -28.83
CA LEU A 230 5.36 -14.01 -30.08
C LEU A 230 6.48 -14.31 -31.09
N GLU A 231 7.74 -14.32 -30.64
CA GLU A 231 8.90 -14.71 -31.46
C GLU A 231 8.72 -16.14 -32.01
N ARG A 232 8.30 -17.08 -31.16
CA ARG A 232 8.02 -18.46 -31.60
C ARG A 232 6.89 -18.54 -32.63
N LEU A 233 5.83 -17.74 -32.48
CA LEU A 233 4.72 -17.70 -33.44
C LEU A 233 5.13 -17.07 -34.77
N GLN A 234 6.00 -16.06 -34.76
CA GLN A 234 6.55 -15.45 -35.97
C GLN A 234 7.53 -16.38 -36.71
N HIS A 235 8.20 -17.28 -35.99
CA HIS A 235 9.06 -18.32 -36.55
C HIS A 235 8.34 -19.62 -36.93
N VAL A 236 7.01 -19.70 -36.80
CA VAL A 236 6.28 -20.81 -37.41
C VAL A 236 6.28 -20.58 -38.93
N ASP A 237 7.04 -21.41 -39.64
CA ASP A 237 7.08 -21.39 -41.10
C ASP A 237 5.66 -21.43 -41.69
N PRO A 238 5.31 -20.55 -42.64
CA PRO A 238 4.03 -20.61 -43.35
C PRO A 238 3.83 -21.93 -44.12
N CYS A 239 4.88 -22.73 -44.27
CA CYS A 239 4.86 -24.06 -44.89
C CYS A 239 4.79 -25.23 -43.89
N ALA A 240 4.68 -24.98 -42.57
CA ALA A 240 4.54 -26.05 -41.59
C ALA A 240 3.25 -26.85 -41.87
N PRO A 241 3.32 -28.20 -42.03
CA PRO A 241 2.16 -29.01 -42.35
C PRO A 241 1.11 -28.86 -41.25
N VAL A 242 -0.08 -28.41 -41.65
CA VAL A 242 -1.25 -28.26 -40.79
C VAL A 242 -1.46 -29.56 -40.01
N ALA A 243 -1.28 -29.50 -38.69
CA ALA A 243 -1.59 -30.63 -37.82
C ALA A 243 -3.05 -31.04 -38.05
N LYS A 244 -3.27 -32.33 -38.37
CA LYS A 244 -4.56 -32.93 -38.75
C LYS A 244 -5.70 -32.80 -37.71
N ASN A 245 -5.44 -32.20 -36.55
CA ASN A 245 -6.43 -31.98 -35.51
C ASN A 245 -6.65 -30.47 -35.38
N GLY A 246 -7.71 -29.96 -36.01
CA GLY A 246 -8.05 -28.55 -36.17
C GLY A 246 -8.37 -27.77 -34.89
N PHE A 247 -7.57 -27.90 -33.84
CA PHE A 247 -7.64 -27.05 -32.66
C PHE A 247 -6.92 -25.73 -32.94
N ARG A 248 -7.62 -24.80 -33.60
CA ARG A 248 -7.19 -23.40 -33.62
C ARG A 248 -7.34 -22.85 -32.21
N VAL A 249 -6.21 -22.57 -31.55
CA VAL A 249 -6.22 -21.74 -30.34
C VAL A 249 -6.84 -20.41 -30.75
N PRO A 250 -7.97 -19.99 -30.14
CA PRO A 250 -8.56 -18.70 -30.45
C PRO A 250 -7.54 -17.62 -30.15
N VAL A 251 -7.14 -16.87 -31.17
CA VAL A 251 -6.38 -15.63 -30.96
C VAL A 251 -7.32 -14.72 -30.17
N PRO A 252 -6.94 -14.28 -28.95
CA PRO A 252 -7.80 -13.40 -28.16
C PRO A 252 -8.09 -12.15 -28.98
N THR A 253 -9.37 -11.88 -29.22
CA THR A 253 -9.82 -10.67 -29.92
C THR A 253 -9.38 -9.44 -29.10
N GLU A 254 -9.08 -8.30 -29.74
CA GLU A 254 -8.77 -7.06 -28.99
C GLU A 254 -9.87 -6.72 -27.98
N GLU A 255 -11.13 -6.97 -28.35
CA GLU A 255 -12.29 -6.81 -27.47
C GLU A 255 -12.24 -7.69 -26.22
N ASP A 256 -11.69 -8.91 -26.30
CA ASP A 256 -11.53 -9.81 -25.16
C ASP A 256 -10.40 -9.36 -24.24
N LEU A 257 -9.33 -8.82 -24.81
CA LEU A 257 -8.22 -8.22 -24.06
C LEU A 257 -8.66 -6.91 -23.39
N GLU A 258 -9.47 -6.10 -24.07
CA GLU A 258 -10.06 -4.89 -23.52
C GLU A 258 -11.11 -5.18 -22.46
N ARG A 259 -11.95 -6.20 -22.65
CA ARG A 259 -12.90 -6.65 -21.63
C ARG A 259 -12.15 -7.16 -20.39
N LYS A 260 -11.08 -7.92 -20.56
CA LYS A 260 -10.21 -8.33 -19.43
C LYS A 260 -9.49 -7.14 -18.77
N ARG A 261 -9.03 -6.13 -19.53
CA ARG A 261 -8.50 -4.87 -18.95
C ARG A 261 -9.57 -4.06 -18.22
N LYS A 262 -10.80 -4.02 -18.73
CA LYS A 262 -11.97 -3.43 -18.06
C LYS A 262 -12.46 -4.27 -16.87
N ILE A 263 -11.94 -5.47 -16.66
CA ILE A 263 -12.17 -6.28 -15.45
C ILE A 263 -10.97 -6.15 -14.48
N ILE A 264 -9.97 -5.28 -14.75
CA ILE A 264 -8.94 -5.01 -13.75
C ILE A 264 -9.61 -4.52 -12.47
N SER A 265 -9.50 -5.38 -11.47
CA SER A 265 -10.15 -5.32 -10.18
C SER A 265 -9.84 -4.01 -9.45
N ALA A 266 -10.81 -3.58 -8.64
CA ALA A 266 -10.64 -2.45 -7.74
C ALA A 266 -9.50 -2.67 -6.72
N VAL A 267 -8.99 -3.90 -6.54
CA VAL A 267 -7.97 -4.28 -5.55
C VAL A 267 -6.60 -4.48 -6.22
N GLN A 268 -5.56 -3.89 -5.62
CA GLN A 268 -4.19 -3.99 -6.14
C GLN A 268 -3.71 -5.44 -6.11
N GLY A 269 -3.50 -6.03 -7.29
CA GLY A 269 -2.99 -7.39 -7.48
C GLY A 269 -4.03 -8.48 -7.66
N ALA A 270 -5.35 -8.20 -7.64
CA ALA A 270 -6.36 -9.28 -7.67
C ALA A 270 -6.43 -10.09 -8.98
N ASP A 271 -5.97 -9.52 -10.10
CA ASP A 271 -5.87 -10.23 -11.39
C ASP A 271 -4.42 -10.67 -11.71
N GLU A 272 -3.53 -10.59 -10.72
CA GLU A 272 -2.12 -10.97 -10.86
C GLU A 272 -1.86 -12.43 -10.45
N ASP A 273 -0.65 -12.91 -10.70
CA ASP A 273 -0.23 -14.25 -10.29
C ASP A 273 -0.36 -14.41 -8.75
N TRP A 274 -0.68 -15.62 -8.28
CA TRP A 274 -0.91 -15.91 -6.87
C TRP A 274 0.17 -15.38 -5.89
N PRO A 275 1.49 -15.32 -6.22
CA PRO A 275 2.49 -14.78 -5.30
C PRO A 275 2.35 -13.27 -5.10
N VAL A 276 1.91 -12.55 -6.13
CA VAL A 276 1.66 -11.11 -6.09
C VAL A 276 0.43 -10.84 -5.23
N GLN A 277 -0.65 -11.61 -5.44
CA GLN A 277 -1.85 -11.55 -4.60
C GLN A 277 -1.54 -11.81 -3.13
N MET A 278 -0.74 -12.85 -2.84
CA MET A 278 -0.35 -13.19 -1.48
C MET A 278 0.51 -12.08 -0.84
N ALA A 279 1.47 -11.50 -1.57
CA ALA A 279 2.30 -10.42 -1.07
C ALA A 279 1.49 -9.17 -0.71
N TRP A 280 0.56 -8.76 -1.57
CA TRP A 280 -0.36 -7.67 -1.28
C TRP A 280 -1.33 -8.02 -0.15
N GLY A 281 -1.88 -9.24 -0.12
CA GLY A 281 -2.77 -9.71 0.94
C GLY A 281 -2.13 -9.65 2.32
N VAL A 282 -0.89 -10.15 2.46
CA VAL A 282 -0.10 -10.04 3.70
C VAL A 282 0.13 -8.58 4.07
N TYR A 283 0.47 -7.74 3.09
CA TYR A 283 0.65 -6.31 3.33
C TYR A 283 -0.65 -5.64 3.82
N TYR A 284 -1.80 -5.98 3.27
CA TYR A 284 -3.06 -5.40 3.73
C TYR A 284 -3.44 -5.88 5.13
N ILE A 285 -3.34 -7.18 5.42
CA ILE A 285 -3.67 -7.75 6.73
C ILE A 285 -2.76 -7.18 7.81
N ALA A 286 -1.45 -7.21 7.59
CA ALA A 286 -0.48 -6.67 8.54
C ALA A 286 -0.65 -5.16 8.72
N GLY A 287 -0.92 -4.42 7.64
CA GLY A 287 -1.23 -2.99 7.70
C GLY A 287 -2.45 -2.67 8.55
N THR A 288 -3.52 -3.46 8.42
CA THR A 288 -4.70 -3.34 9.31
C THR A 288 -4.27 -3.55 10.76
N LEU A 289 -3.49 -4.58 11.07
CA LEU A 289 -3.00 -4.84 12.44
C LEU A 289 -2.13 -3.69 12.98
N VAL A 290 -1.26 -3.11 12.14
CA VAL A 290 -0.46 -1.93 12.48
C VAL A 290 -1.37 -0.79 12.89
N PHE A 291 -2.36 -0.43 12.07
CA PHE A 291 -3.22 0.70 12.36
C PHE A 291 -4.19 0.41 13.52
N THR A 292 -4.72 -0.81 13.66
CA THR A 292 -5.59 -1.17 14.81
C THR A 292 -4.84 -1.15 16.13
N SER A 293 -3.51 -1.35 16.12
CA SER A 293 -2.70 -1.25 17.34
C SER A 293 -2.65 0.17 17.92
N VAL A 294 -3.07 1.18 17.14
CA VAL A 294 -3.29 2.57 17.58
C VAL A 294 -4.64 2.67 18.30
N MET A 295 -4.69 2.12 19.52
CA MET A 295 -5.94 1.77 20.21
C MET A 295 -6.53 2.87 21.13
N ALA A 296 -5.71 3.81 21.61
CA ALA A 296 -6.08 4.74 22.69
C ALA A 296 -6.18 6.21 22.24
N VAL A 297 -6.75 6.42 21.05
CA VAL A 297 -6.78 7.72 20.38
C VAL A 297 -8.07 8.46 20.69
N THR A 298 -7.94 9.73 21.08
CA THR A 298 -9.09 10.64 21.25
C THR A 298 -9.68 11.03 19.89
N VAL A 299 -10.93 11.52 19.88
CA VAL A 299 -11.59 11.94 18.63
C VAL A 299 -10.76 12.98 17.85
N VAL A 300 -10.13 13.93 18.54
CA VAL A 300 -9.28 14.96 17.91
C VAL A 300 -8.04 14.34 17.27
N GLU A 301 -7.36 13.43 17.97
CA GLU A 301 -6.21 12.72 17.41
C GLU A 301 -6.60 11.84 16.22
N LEU A 302 -7.78 11.20 16.26
CA LEU A 302 -8.31 10.39 15.15
C LEU A 302 -8.51 11.25 13.90
N VAL A 303 -9.05 12.47 14.05
CA VAL A 303 -9.19 13.42 12.93
C VAL A 303 -7.82 13.76 12.33
N CYS A 304 -6.80 13.98 13.16
CA CYS A 304 -5.43 14.21 12.70
C CYS A 304 -4.85 12.99 11.95
N TRP A 305 -5.05 11.78 12.47
CA TRP A 305 -4.64 10.53 11.80
C TRP A 305 -5.29 10.36 10.43
N VAL A 306 -6.61 10.57 10.35
CA VAL A 306 -7.37 10.48 9.10
C VAL A 306 -6.89 11.55 8.12
N GLY A 307 -6.74 12.80 8.56
CA GLY A 307 -6.25 13.90 7.72
C GLY A 307 -4.84 13.65 7.17
N LEU A 308 -3.93 13.15 7.99
CA LEU A 308 -2.58 12.75 7.55
C LEU A 308 -2.63 11.56 6.59
N GLY A 309 -3.52 10.58 6.83
CA GLY A 309 -3.74 9.47 5.91
C GLY A 309 -4.17 9.94 4.52
N PHE A 310 -5.11 10.89 4.45
CA PHE A 310 -5.53 11.53 3.20
C PHE A 310 -4.38 12.28 2.55
N ALA A 311 -3.59 13.03 3.32
CA ALA A 311 -2.43 13.77 2.80
C ALA A 311 -1.37 12.82 2.21
N VAL A 312 -0.98 11.76 2.92
CA VAL A 312 -0.04 10.74 2.44
C VAL A 312 -0.56 10.09 1.16
N THR A 313 -1.82 9.68 1.15
CA THR A 313 -2.41 8.97 0.00
C THR A 313 -2.53 9.90 -1.21
N GLY A 314 -3.04 11.11 -1.02
CA GLY A 314 -3.15 12.12 -2.07
C GLY A 314 -1.80 12.48 -2.66
N CYS A 315 -0.82 12.83 -1.81
CA CYS A 315 0.54 13.16 -2.27
C CYS A 315 1.18 11.97 -2.99
N SER A 316 1.00 10.74 -2.49
CA SER A 316 1.57 9.54 -3.12
C SER A 316 1.01 9.30 -4.52
N LYS A 317 -0.31 9.38 -4.69
CA LYS A 317 -0.98 9.15 -5.99
C LYS A 317 -0.64 10.24 -6.99
N VAL A 318 -0.65 11.50 -6.56
CA VAL A 318 -0.29 12.63 -7.43
C VAL A 318 1.19 12.55 -7.81
N LEU A 319 2.07 12.23 -6.85
CA LEU A 319 3.50 12.02 -7.12
C LEU A 319 3.72 10.90 -8.14
N ALA A 320 3.09 9.74 -7.96
CA ALA A 320 3.18 8.62 -8.90
C ALA A 320 2.67 8.99 -10.30
N PHE A 321 1.56 9.74 -10.36
CA PHE A 321 0.99 10.21 -11.61
C PHE A 321 1.96 11.09 -12.38
N PHE A 322 2.56 12.09 -11.72
CA PHE A 322 3.53 12.98 -12.37
C PHE A 322 4.87 12.31 -12.65
N LEU A 323 5.30 11.34 -11.82
CA LEU A 323 6.48 10.53 -12.10
C LEU A 323 6.35 9.79 -13.44
N CYS A 324 5.17 9.23 -13.74
CA CYS A 324 4.92 8.65 -15.06
C CYS A 324 4.96 9.70 -16.17
N LEU A 325 4.39 10.88 -15.97
CA LEU A 325 4.36 11.94 -16.97
C LEU A 325 5.73 12.56 -17.27
N VAL A 326 6.69 12.52 -16.35
CA VAL A 326 8.07 13.00 -16.63
C VAL A 326 8.73 12.20 -17.75
N PHE A 327 8.41 10.91 -17.86
CA PHE A 327 8.93 10.05 -18.91
C PHE A 327 8.13 10.18 -20.22
N GLU A 328 7.02 10.92 -20.20
CA GLU A 328 6.24 11.27 -21.38
C GLU A 328 6.75 12.56 -22.03
N ARG A 329 6.74 12.61 -23.36
CA ARG A 329 6.94 13.87 -24.09
C ARG A 329 5.73 14.77 -23.87
N THR A 330 5.78 15.59 -22.84
CA THR A 330 4.75 16.58 -22.47
C THR A 330 5.17 17.98 -22.94
N GLY A 331 4.21 18.80 -23.36
CA GLY A 331 4.44 20.19 -23.78
C GLY A 331 5.01 20.42 -25.18
N GLU A 332 5.36 19.39 -25.93
CA GLU A 332 5.68 19.49 -27.36
C GLU A 332 4.36 19.50 -28.15
N GLY A 333 4.07 20.60 -28.86
CA GLY A 333 2.92 20.69 -29.77
C GLY A 333 3.00 19.64 -30.87
N ASP A 334 1.86 19.24 -31.42
CA ASP A 334 1.69 18.25 -32.50
C ASP A 334 2.32 18.71 -33.83
N CYS A 335 3.63 18.89 -33.86
CA CYS A 335 4.38 18.99 -35.11
C CYS A 335 4.79 17.57 -35.53
N GLY A 336 3.86 16.86 -36.17
CA GLY A 336 4.14 15.74 -37.08
C GLY A 336 4.69 14.47 -36.44
N ASP A 337 3.80 13.63 -35.90
CA ASP A 337 3.99 12.17 -35.90
C ASP A 337 2.82 11.57 -36.73
N GLU A 338 2.73 11.97 -38.01
CA GLU A 338 2.17 11.11 -39.05
C GLU A 338 3.34 10.27 -39.55
N ASP A 339 3.48 9.05 -39.05
CA ASP A 339 4.03 7.87 -39.73
C ASP A 339 3.77 6.60 -38.91
#